data_AF-A0A968K6Z2-F1
#
_entry.id   AF-A0A968K6Z2-F1
#
_cell.length_a   1.000
_cell.length_b   1.000
_cell.length_c   1.000
_cell.angle_alpha   90.00
_cell.angle_beta   90.00
_cell.angle_gamma   90.00
#
_symmetry.space_group_name_H-M   'P 1'
#
loop_
_entity.id
_entity.type
_entity.pdbx_description
1 polymer ?
#
loop_
_entity_poly.entity_id
_entity_poly.type
_entity_poly.pdbx_seq_one_letter_code
_entity_poly.pdbx_strand_id
1 'polypeptide(L)'
;MKINRPDNSGPDKDKETKSRGRPKSKKNIIDSNEKFEYETIQIIKKIREGDALAFNDLIERYKRQVAAVAFRMVGDYDEAEDIAQMVFVKTAKNL
;
A
#
# COMPACT_ATOMS: atom_id res chain seq x y z
N MET A 1 -17.34 74.76 17.07
CA MET A 1 -18.19 73.73 17.71
C MET A 1 -17.76 72.37 17.17
N LYS A 2 -17.27 71.52 18.07
CA LYS A 2 -17.04 70.07 17.99
C LYS A 2 -16.15 69.44 16.88
N ILE A 3 -14.85 69.43 17.20
CA ILE A 3 -13.88 68.30 17.26
C ILE A 3 -13.77 67.32 16.08
N ASN A 4 -12.62 67.42 15.39
CA ASN A 4 -11.93 66.35 14.66
C ASN A 4 -12.04 65.01 15.40
N ARG A 5 -12.56 63.98 14.74
CA ARG A 5 -12.39 62.59 15.19
C ARG A 5 -11.05 62.07 14.65
N PRO A 6 -10.08 61.72 15.51
CA PRO A 6 -8.83 61.16 15.04
C PRO A 6 -9.05 59.78 14.42
N ASP A 7 -8.34 59.60 13.32
CA ASP A 7 -8.06 58.34 12.63
C ASP A 7 -7.71 57.24 13.64
N ASN A 8 -8.55 56.20 13.69
CA ASN A 8 -8.27 54.98 14.45
C ASN A 8 -7.87 53.86 13.47
N SER A 9 -6.86 54.13 12.63
CA SER A 9 -5.98 53.09 12.10
C SER A 9 -4.92 52.73 13.14
N GLY A 10 -5.37 52.16 14.26
CA GLY A 10 -4.46 51.48 15.17
C GLY A 10 -4.06 50.13 14.56
N PRO A 11 -2.77 49.84 14.29
CA PRO A 11 -2.33 48.49 14.06
C PRO A 11 -2.12 47.85 15.42
N ASP A 12 -3.21 47.46 16.08
CA ASP A 12 -3.12 46.86 17.40
C ASP A 12 -3.23 45.34 17.30
N LYS A 13 -2.15 44.72 17.81
CA LYS A 13 -2.04 43.34 18.31
C LYS A 13 -1.58 42.31 17.30
N ASP A 14 -0.26 42.10 17.30
CA ASP A 14 0.32 40.80 17.65
C ASP A 14 -0.42 39.59 17.10
N LYS A 15 -0.53 39.49 15.78
CA LYS A 15 -0.70 38.18 15.15
C LYS A 15 0.68 37.57 15.01
N GLU A 16 1.18 37.15 16.16
CA GLU A 16 2.22 36.14 16.28
C GLU A 16 1.71 34.91 15.49
N THR A 17 2.09 34.79 14.22
CA THR A 17 1.84 33.63 13.40
C THR A 17 2.71 32.49 13.89
N LYS A 18 2.38 31.93 15.05
CA LYS A 18 2.76 30.55 15.40
C LYS A 18 2.02 29.59 14.46
N SER A 19 2.41 29.53 13.19
CA SER A 19 2.21 28.30 12.43
C SER A 19 3.23 27.30 12.96
N ARG A 20 2.80 26.62 14.03
CA ARG A 20 3.39 25.39 14.55
C ARG A 20 3.87 24.54 13.38
N GLY A 21 5.14 24.16 13.41
CA GLY A 21 5.72 23.30 12.39
C GLY A 21 4.85 22.07 12.18
N ARG A 22 4.59 21.74 10.92
CA ARG A 22 4.32 20.37 10.55
C ARG A 22 5.63 19.85 9.97
N PRO A 23 6.43 19.06 10.71
CA PRO A 23 7.46 18.28 10.05
C PRO A 23 6.76 17.47 8.96
N LYS A 24 7.19 17.66 7.70
CA LYS A 24 6.74 16.80 6.61
C LYS A 24 7.25 15.40 6.96
N SER A 25 6.37 14.56 7.51
CA SER A 25 6.61 13.13 7.68
C SER A 25 6.72 12.49 6.30
N LYS A 26 7.85 12.70 5.63
CA LYS A 26 8.32 11.89 4.50
C LYS A 26 8.88 10.57 5.03
N LYS A 27 8.21 9.96 6.00
CA LYS A 27 8.64 8.69 6.61
C LYS A 27 7.61 7.64 6.22
N ASN A 28 8.10 6.59 5.55
CA ASN A 28 7.44 5.30 5.30
C ASN A 28 6.58 5.16 4.03
N ILE A 29 7.15 5.44 2.85
CA ILE A 29 6.66 4.83 1.59
C ILE A 29 7.55 3.65 1.17
N ILE A 30 8.82 3.65 1.60
CA ILE A 30 9.84 2.69 1.17
C ILE A 30 9.73 1.33 1.92
N ASP A 31 9.06 1.31 3.07
CA ASP A 31 8.99 0.14 3.97
C ASP A 31 7.99 -0.95 3.49
N SER A 32 6.92 -0.57 2.78
CA SER A 32 5.80 -1.49 2.51
C SER A 32 6.10 -2.56 1.46
N ASN A 33 6.83 -2.20 0.40
CA ASN A 33 7.19 -3.17 -0.64
C ASN A 33 8.31 -4.09 -0.16
N GLU A 34 9.33 -3.54 0.51
CA GLU A 34 10.41 -4.33 1.12
C GLU A 34 9.87 -5.33 2.15
N LYS A 35 8.89 -4.91 2.97
CA LYS A 35 8.20 -5.79 3.91
C LYS A 35 7.43 -6.90 3.21
N PHE A 36 6.71 -6.60 2.13
CA PHE A 36 5.98 -7.59 1.35
C PHE A 36 6.92 -8.66 0.78
N GLU A 37 8.03 -8.25 0.16
CA GLU A 37 9.05 -9.16 -0.38
C GLU A 37 9.68 -10.03 0.71
N TYR A 38 10.03 -9.43 1.86
CA TYR A 38 10.60 -10.18 2.98
C TYR A 38 9.65 -11.28 3.48
N GLU A 39 8.36 -10.96 3.63
CA GLU A 39 7.35 -11.92 4.06
C GLU A 39 7.12 -13.03 3.03
N THR A 40 7.08 -12.70 1.73
CA THR A 40 7.01 -13.69 0.65
C THR A 40 8.19 -14.66 0.70
N ILE A 41 9.40 -14.15 0.93
CA ILE A 41 10.60 -15.00 1.08
C ILE A 41 10.46 -15.95 2.27
N GLN A 42 9.93 -15.49 3.41
CA GLN A 42 9.72 -16.38 4.57
C GLN A 42 8.70 -17.48 4.27
N ILE A 43 7.63 -17.17 3.55
CA ILE A 43 6.63 -18.15 3.12
C ILE A 43 7.26 -19.22 2.23
N ILE A 44 8.06 -18.80 1.24
CA ILE A 44 8.76 -19.72 0.33
C ILE A 44 9.73 -20.64 1.10
N LYS A 45 10.44 -20.11 2.11
CA LYS A 45 11.31 -20.94 2.96
C LYS A 45 10.52 -22.03 3.69
N LYS A 46 9.40 -21.67 4.33
CA LYS A 46 8.54 -22.64 5.02
C LYS A 46 8.04 -23.75 4.10
N ILE A 47 7.60 -23.38 2.88
CA ILE A 47 7.15 -24.36 1.87
C ILE A 47 8.27 -25.36 1.57
N ARG A 48 9.50 -24.87 1.36
CA ARG A 48 10.69 -25.70 1.09
C ARG A 48 11.12 -26.57 2.26
N GLU A 49 10.82 -26.13 3.49
CA GLU A 49 11.05 -26.90 4.72
C GLU A 49 9.98 -27.97 4.95
N GLY A 50 8.97 -28.07 4.07
CA GLY A 50 7.92 -29.08 4.11
C GLY A 50 6.59 -28.61 4.72
N ASP A 51 6.48 -27.33 5.07
CA ASP A 51 5.21 -26.74 5.51
C ASP A 51 4.30 -26.48 4.31
N ALA A 52 3.52 -27.49 3.93
CA ALA A 52 2.57 -27.40 2.84
C ALA A 52 1.46 -26.35 3.07
N LEU A 53 1.16 -26.01 4.34
CA LEU A 53 0.11 -25.03 4.65
C LEU A 53 0.57 -23.60 4.37
N ALA A 54 1.88 -23.33 4.43
CA ALA A 54 2.46 -22.05 4.04
C ALA A 54 2.17 -21.70 2.56
N PHE A 55 1.87 -22.69 1.70
CA PHE A 55 1.45 -22.42 0.32
C PHE A 55 0.15 -21.61 0.24
N ASN A 56 -0.77 -21.76 1.20
CA ASN A 56 -2.01 -20.97 1.25
C ASN A 56 -1.73 -19.48 1.42
N ASP A 57 -0.71 -19.11 2.21
CA ASP A 57 -0.31 -17.72 2.40
C ASP A 57 0.23 -17.12 1.08
N LEU A 58 0.92 -17.93 0.27
CA LEU A 58 1.40 -17.53 -1.05
C LEU A 58 0.22 -17.32 -2.01
N ILE A 59 -0.75 -18.24 -2.01
CA ILE A 59 -1.98 -18.11 -2.82
C ILE A 59 -2.72 -16.82 -2.43
N GLU A 60 -2.97 -16.58 -1.14
CA GLU A 60 -3.75 -15.42 -0.69
C GLU A 60 -3.11 -14.09 -1.11
N ARG A 61 -1.78 -14.01 -1.05
CA ARG A 61 -1.01 -12.83 -1.46
C ARG A 61 -1.10 -12.55 -2.96
N TYR A 62 -1.05 -13.59 -3.79
CA TYR A 62 -0.92 -13.43 -5.24
C TYR A 62 -2.19 -13.71 -6.05
N LYS A 63 -3.24 -14.30 -5.47
CA LYS A 63 -4.47 -14.71 -6.20
C LYS A 63 -5.08 -13.58 -7.02
N ARG A 64 -5.14 -12.37 -6.47
CA ARG A 64 -5.68 -11.19 -7.17
C ARG A 64 -4.79 -10.76 -8.34
N GLN A 65 -3.47 -10.78 -8.15
CA GLN A 65 -2.52 -10.36 -9.18
C GLN A 65 -2.51 -11.36 -10.33
N VAL A 66 -2.47 -12.66 -10.02
CA VAL A 66 -2.50 -13.74 -11.00
C VAL A 66 -3.80 -13.73 -11.78
N ALA A 67 -4.96 -13.67 -11.11
CA ALA A 67 -6.26 -13.58 -11.77
C ALA A 67 -6.37 -12.32 -12.65
N ALA A 68 -5.87 -11.17 -12.20
CA ALA A 68 -5.88 -9.95 -13.00
C ALA A 68 -4.99 -10.05 -14.25
N VAL A 69 -3.85 -10.74 -14.16
CA VAL A 69 -2.99 -11.01 -15.34
C VAL A 69 -3.72 -11.94 -16.30
N ALA A 70 -4.26 -13.06 -15.81
CA ALA A 70 -4.98 -14.03 -16.63
C ALA A 70 -6.19 -13.40 -17.33
N PHE A 71 -7.02 -12.65 -16.59
CA PHE A 71 -8.18 -11.96 -17.14
C PHE A 71 -7.82 -10.97 -18.25
N ARG A 72 -6.71 -10.23 -18.11
CA ARG A 72 -6.24 -9.33 -19.18
C ARG A 72 -5.82 -10.09 -20.45
N MET A 73 -5.51 -11.38 -20.36
CA MET A 73 -5.11 -12.19 -21.50
C MET A 73 -6.31 -12.82 -22.22
N VAL A 74 -7.29 -13.33 -21.46
CA VAL A 74 -8.41 -14.11 -22.03
C VAL A 74 -9.72 -13.33 -22.10
N GLY A 75 -9.90 -12.28 -21.30
CA GLY A 75 -11.11 -11.46 -21.28
C GLY A 75 -12.33 -12.13 -20.65
N ASP A 76 -12.20 -13.39 -20.22
CA ASP A 76 -13.23 -14.19 -19.57
C ASP A 76 -12.86 -14.50 -18.11
N TYR A 77 -13.84 -14.48 -17.21
CA TYR A 77 -13.59 -14.68 -15.77
C TYR A 77 -13.34 -16.14 -15.43
N ASP A 78 -14.13 -17.06 -15.99
CA ASP A 78 -14.04 -18.48 -15.68
C ASP A 78 -12.72 -19.05 -16.25
N GLU A 79 -12.37 -18.68 -17.47
CA GLU A 79 -11.08 -19.07 -18.07
C GLU A 79 -9.89 -18.47 -17.31
N ALA A 80 -10.01 -17.23 -16.82
CA ALA A 80 -8.97 -16.61 -16.01
C ALA A 80 -8.80 -17.29 -14.65
N GLU A 81 -9.89 -17.75 -14.04
CA GLU A 81 -9.85 -18.51 -12.80
C GLU A 81 -9.15 -19.86 -13.00
N ASP A 82 -9.50 -20.60 -14.06
CA ASP A 82 -8.86 -21.87 -14.41
C ASP A 82 -7.35 -21.70 -14.65
N ILE A 83 -6.95 -20.65 -15.37
CA ILE A 83 -5.54 -20.31 -15.57
C ILE A 83 -4.86 -19.99 -14.23
N ALA A 84 -5.49 -19.20 -13.36
CA ALA A 84 -4.93 -18.85 -12.07
C ALA A 84 -4.73 -20.09 -11.18
N GLN A 85 -5.71 -20.99 -11.15
CA GLN A 85 -5.60 -22.27 -10.45
C GLN A 85 -4.44 -23.11 -11.01
N MET A 86 -4.33 -23.24 -12.34
CA MET A 86 -3.23 -23.97 -12.98
C MET A 86 -1.85 -23.39 -12.63
N VAL A 87 -1.73 -22.07 -12.54
CA VAL A 87 -0.48 -21.39 -12.14
C VAL A 87 -0.09 -21.83 -10.72
N PHE A 88 -1.00 -21.75 -9.75
CA PHE A 88 -0.69 -22.17 -8.38
C PHE A 88 -0.37 -23.66 -8.26
N VAL A 89 -1.10 -24.54 -8.97
CA VAL A 89 -0.78 -25.97 -9.00
C VAL A 89 0.62 -26.22 -9.56
N LYS A 90 1.02 -25.52 -10.63
CA LYS A 90 2.37 -25.63 -11.18
C LYS A 90 3.41 -25.07 -10.22
N THR A 91 3.16 -23.95 -9.57
CA THR A 91 4.09 -23.37 -8.59
C THR A 91 4.31 -24.31 -7.41
N ALA A 92 3.25 -24.91 -6.86
CA ALA A 92 3.35 -25.88 -5.77
C ALA A 92 4.22 -27.10 -6.12
N LYS A 93 4.17 -27.55 -7.38
CA LYS A 93 4.97 -28.68 -7.86
C LYS A 93 6.44 -28.37 -8.11
N ASN A 94 6.80 -27.08 -8.25
CA ASN A 94 8.14 -26.63 -8.61
C ASN A 94 8.88 -25.91 -7.47
N LEU A 95 8.24 -25.74 -6.31
CA LEU A 95 8.84 -25.17 -5.11
C LEU A 95 9.46 -26.26 -4.23
#